data_AF-A0A7Y0R2Q8-F1
#
_entry.id   AF-A0A7Y0R2Q8-F1
#
_cell.length_a   1.000
_cell.length_b   1.000
_cell.length_c   1.000
_cell.angle_alpha   90.00
_cell.angle_beta   90.00
_cell.angle_gamma   90.00
#
_symmetry.space_group_name_H-M   'P 1'
#
loop_
_entity.id
_entity.type
_entity.pdbx_description
1 polymer ?
#
loop_
_entity_poly.entity_id
_entity_poly.type
_entity_poly.pdbx_seq_one_letter_code
_entity_poly.pdbx_strand_id
1 'polypeptide(L)'
;TANDGVINLTLDIAHPNCHSKNDATCDSKLNEAFKAAYDKLDRYVDLSTYDLNNDDKITPDELSVMFVFAGYDKSAGSVNTPYIWPHRYSHNAIEIDGKTIRDYCLFADFQGDHQSTMGVIAHELGHLMLGLPDLYSYKHSGSVGQWGLMG
;
A
#
# COMPACT_ATOMS: atom_id res chain seq x y z
N THR A 1 -17.22 18.30 -6.11
CA THR A 1 -17.25 17.89 -4.70
C THR A 1 -15.84 17.42 -4.37
N ALA A 2 -15.16 18.14 -3.48
CA ALA A 2 -13.82 17.77 -3.01
C ALA A 2 -13.95 16.55 -2.08
N ASN A 3 -13.00 15.61 -2.17
CA ASN A 3 -12.92 14.31 -1.49
C ASN A 3 -13.51 13.13 -2.28
N ASP A 4 -12.86 12.79 -3.39
CA ASP A 4 -13.04 11.53 -4.12
C ASP A 4 -12.18 10.37 -3.56
N GLY A 5 -11.55 10.57 -2.40
CA GLY A 5 -10.65 9.60 -1.77
C GLY A 5 -9.23 9.59 -2.36
N VAL A 6 -8.90 10.53 -3.25
CA VAL A 6 -7.56 10.64 -3.86
C VAL A 6 -6.88 11.93 -3.43
N ILE A 7 -5.68 11.82 -2.86
CA ILE A 7 -4.89 12.95 -2.40
C ILE A 7 -3.49 12.84 -2.99
N ASN A 8 -3.08 13.85 -3.75
CA ASN A 8 -1.74 13.93 -4.33
C ASN A 8 -0.80 14.63 -3.36
N LEU A 9 0.29 13.96 -2.99
CA LEU A 9 1.31 14.50 -2.08
C LEU A 9 2.68 14.50 -2.77
N THR A 10 3.48 15.52 -2.49
CA THR A 10 4.92 15.53 -2.80
C THR A 10 5.69 15.49 -1.50
N LEU A 11 6.61 14.55 -1.33
CA LEU A 11 7.45 14.43 -0.14
C LEU A 11 8.86 14.92 -0.47
N ASP A 12 9.47 15.68 0.43
CA ASP A 12 10.85 16.16 0.29
C ASP A 12 11.84 15.13 0.85
N ILE A 13 11.73 13.90 0.36
CA ILE A 13 12.58 12.75 0.74
C ILE A 13 12.95 11.97 -0.51
N ALA A 14 14.05 11.22 -0.45
CA ALA A 14 14.42 10.32 -1.53
C ALA A 14 13.36 9.22 -1.69
N HIS A 15 13.05 8.87 -2.93
CA HIS A 15 12.16 7.75 -3.22
C HIS A 15 12.74 6.45 -2.60
N PRO A 16 11.96 5.64 -1.86
CA PRO A 16 12.47 4.46 -1.15
C PRO A 16 13.24 3.47 -2.04
N ASN A 17 12.76 3.27 -3.29
CA ASN A 17 13.41 2.51 -4.36
C ASN A 17 14.00 1.18 -3.85
N CYS A 18 13.16 0.36 -3.23
CA CYS A 18 13.62 -0.79 -2.48
C CYS A 18 12.77 -2.04 -2.73
N HIS A 19 13.38 -3.19 -2.44
CA HIS A 19 12.76 -4.50 -2.47
C HIS A 19 13.19 -5.25 -1.21
N SER A 20 12.25 -5.47 -0.28
CA SER A 20 12.54 -5.96 1.09
C SER A 20 13.30 -7.28 1.14
N LYS A 21 13.19 -8.16 0.14
CA LYS A 21 13.96 -9.42 0.12
C LYS A 21 15.46 -9.21 -0.17
N ASN A 22 15.84 -8.10 -0.81
CA ASN A 22 17.22 -7.83 -1.26
C ASN A 22 17.82 -6.56 -0.64
N ASP A 23 17.02 -5.75 0.06
CA ASP A 23 17.44 -4.52 0.72
C ASP A 23 16.91 -4.49 2.16
N ALA A 24 17.80 -4.76 3.14
CA ALA A 24 17.48 -4.75 4.56
C ALA A 24 17.08 -3.36 5.10
N THR A 25 17.32 -2.28 4.35
CA THR A 25 16.92 -0.92 4.73
C THR A 25 15.55 -0.53 4.21
N CYS A 26 14.89 -1.40 3.42
CA CYS A 26 13.64 -1.09 2.74
C CYS A 26 12.54 -0.68 3.72
N ASP A 27 12.37 -1.44 4.81
CA ASP A 27 11.36 -1.14 5.82
C ASP A 27 11.58 0.25 6.44
N SER A 28 12.82 0.61 6.76
CA SER A 28 13.14 1.93 7.32
C SER A 28 12.78 3.06 6.35
N LYS A 29 13.13 2.92 5.06
CA LYS A 29 12.83 3.92 4.02
C LYS A 29 11.33 4.06 3.79
N LEU A 30 10.59 2.95 3.78
CA LEU A 30 9.13 2.96 3.66
C LEU A 30 8.46 3.59 4.89
N ASN A 31 8.90 3.25 6.10
CA ASN A 31 8.38 3.87 7.32
C ASN A 31 8.60 5.39 7.35
N GLU A 32 9.76 5.87 6.88
CA GLU A 32 10.02 7.31 6.73
C GLU A 32 9.03 7.94 5.73
N ALA A 33 8.79 7.30 4.58
CA ALA A 33 7.85 7.77 3.59
C ALA A 33 6.40 7.78 4.10
N PHE A 34 5.94 6.75 4.80
CA PHE A 34 4.60 6.70 5.39
C PHE A 34 4.41 7.81 6.41
N LYS A 35 5.37 7.99 7.33
CA LYS A 35 5.31 9.07 8.31
C LYS A 35 5.23 10.43 7.64
N ALA A 36 6.10 10.71 6.68
CA ALA A 36 6.06 11.97 5.94
C ALA A 36 4.76 12.17 5.14
N ALA A 37 4.16 11.10 4.64
CA ALA A 37 2.87 11.15 3.95
C ALA A 37 1.73 11.47 4.92
N TYR A 38 1.64 10.79 6.06
CA TYR A 38 0.62 11.07 7.08
C TYR A 38 0.75 12.48 7.64
N ASP A 39 1.96 12.95 7.94
CA ASP A 39 2.22 14.32 8.41
C ASP A 39 1.70 15.38 7.41
N LYS A 40 1.74 15.10 6.10
CA LYS A 40 1.15 15.98 5.08
C LYS A 40 -0.34 15.77 4.88
N LEU A 41 -0.84 14.55 5.08
CA LEU A 41 -2.24 14.16 4.94
C LEU A 41 -3.13 14.81 6.00
N ASP A 42 -2.62 14.96 7.23
CA ASP A 42 -3.31 15.52 8.43
C ASP A 42 -4.08 16.82 8.15
N ARG A 43 -3.58 17.63 7.21
CA ARG A 43 -4.20 18.92 6.86
C ARG A 43 -5.46 18.79 5.99
N TYR A 44 -5.72 17.59 5.45
CA TYR A 44 -6.77 17.32 4.47
C TYR A 44 -7.81 16.34 4.99
N VAL A 45 -7.43 15.44 5.90
CA VAL A 45 -8.28 14.35 6.39
C VAL A 45 -8.11 14.24 7.89
N ASP A 46 -9.23 14.30 8.60
CA ASP A 46 -9.32 13.96 10.02
C ASP A 46 -9.59 12.45 10.15
N LEU A 47 -8.57 11.67 10.49
CA LEU A 47 -8.68 10.23 10.62
C LEU A 47 -9.59 9.80 11.78
N SER A 48 -9.81 10.65 12.78
CA SER A 48 -10.69 10.33 13.92
C SER A 48 -12.13 10.08 13.49
N THR A 49 -12.54 10.62 12.34
CA THR A 49 -13.88 10.42 11.78
C THR A 49 -14.14 9.00 11.28
N TYR A 50 -13.08 8.20 11.09
CA TYR A 50 -13.16 6.82 10.62
C TYR A 50 -13.12 5.79 11.75
N ASP A 51 -12.76 6.16 12.98
CA ASP A 51 -12.84 5.25 14.15
C ASP A 51 -14.32 5.08 14.56
N LEU A 52 -15.02 4.19 13.87
CA LEU A 52 -16.45 3.97 14.00
C LEU A 52 -16.78 3.15 15.26
N ASN A 53 -15.82 2.36 15.73
CA ASN A 53 -15.98 1.47 16.88
C ASN A 53 -15.45 2.08 18.20
N ASN A 54 -14.75 3.22 18.14
CA ASN A 54 -14.14 3.96 19.25
C ASN A 54 -13.05 3.16 20.01
N ASP A 55 -12.19 2.44 19.30
CA ASP A 55 -11.07 1.68 19.89
C ASP A 55 -9.69 2.35 19.75
N ASP A 56 -9.67 3.59 19.27
CA ASP A 56 -8.49 4.43 19.02
C ASP A 56 -7.56 3.90 17.91
N LYS A 57 -8.07 3.03 17.04
CA LYS A 57 -7.34 2.50 15.89
C LYS A 57 -8.15 2.72 14.63
N ILE A 58 -7.44 2.88 13.52
CA ILE A 58 -8.02 2.87 12.19
C ILE A 58 -7.63 1.55 11.54
N THR A 59 -8.62 0.67 11.38
CA THR A 59 -8.43 -0.65 10.76
C THR A 59 -9.03 -0.71 9.35
N PRO A 60 -8.60 -1.67 8.49
CA PRO A 60 -9.07 -1.73 7.11
C PRO A 60 -10.58 -1.88 6.89
N ASP A 61 -11.33 -2.36 7.89
CA ASP A 61 -12.79 -2.43 7.90
C ASP A 61 -13.46 -1.06 8.06
N GLU A 62 -12.72 -0.07 8.55
CA GLU A 62 -13.14 1.33 8.70
C GLU A 62 -12.60 2.21 7.58
N LEU A 63 -11.29 2.12 7.32
CA LEU A 63 -10.61 2.86 6.26
C LEU A 63 -9.47 2.02 5.68
N SER A 64 -9.58 1.69 4.40
CA SER A 64 -8.49 1.08 3.64
C SER A 64 -7.59 2.14 3.02
N VAL A 65 -6.31 2.12 3.36
CA VAL A 65 -5.31 3.07 2.86
C VAL A 65 -4.45 2.44 1.77
N MET A 66 -4.38 3.15 0.64
CA MET A 66 -3.58 2.79 -0.51
C MET A 66 -2.53 3.87 -0.77
N PHE A 67 -1.25 3.48 -0.83
CA PHE A 67 -0.17 4.34 -1.29
C PHE A 67 0.19 4.04 -2.74
N VAL A 68 0.21 5.08 -3.60
CA VAL A 68 0.72 4.96 -4.97
C VAL A 68 2.00 5.77 -5.08
N PHE A 69 3.13 5.07 -5.28
CA PHE A 69 4.44 5.68 -5.44
C PHE A 69 4.73 5.96 -6.91
N ALA A 70 5.27 7.15 -7.20
CA ALA A 70 5.79 7.46 -8.52
C ALA A 70 6.97 6.54 -8.87
N GLY A 71 6.93 5.91 -10.04
CA GLY A 71 7.98 4.98 -10.48
C GLY A 71 7.39 3.66 -10.99
N TYR A 72 8.21 2.63 -10.98
CA TYR A 72 7.91 1.37 -11.66
C TYR A 72 7.52 0.23 -10.71
N ASP A 73 6.63 -0.63 -11.15
CA ASP A 73 6.23 -1.84 -10.45
C ASP A 73 7.30 -2.93 -10.62
N LYS A 74 7.90 -3.33 -9.50
CA LYS A 74 8.93 -4.36 -9.48
C LYS A 74 8.38 -5.77 -9.74
N SER A 75 7.14 -6.04 -9.35
CA SER A 75 6.48 -7.35 -9.52
C SER A 75 6.22 -7.68 -11.00
N ALA A 76 6.02 -6.66 -11.82
CA ALA A 76 5.94 -6.78 -13.29
C ALA A 76 7.31 -7.02 -13.97
N GLY A 77 8.36 -7.26 -13.18
CA GLY A 77 9.72 -7.53 -13.70
C GLY A 77 10.48 -6.28 -14.14
N SER A 78 10.04 -5.08 -13.75
CA SER A 78 10.72 -3.84 -14.15
C SER A 78 12.19 -3.81 -13.72
N VAL A 79 13.03 -3.35 -14.63
CA VAL A 79 14.45 -3.03 -14.40
C VAL A 79 14.68 -1.53 -14.21
N ASN A 80 13.68 -0.70 -14.53
CA ASN A 80 13.76 0.74 -14.38
C ASN A 80 13.62 1.14 -12.92
N THR A 81 14.34 2.19 -12.51
CA THR A 81 14.29 2.75 -11.16
C THR A 81 13.89 4.23 -11.22
N PRO A 82 13.27 4.79 -10.17
CA PRO A 82 12.91 4.12 -8.93
C PRO A 82 11.75 3.12 -9.10
N TYR A 83 11.75 2.04 -8.30
CA TYR A 83 10.66 1.06 -8.28
C TYR A 83 10.11 0.81 -6.87
N ILE A 84 8.91 0.24 -6.83
CA ILE A 84 8.28 -0.32 -5.64
C ILE A 84 7.74 -1.71 -5.98
N TRP A 85 7.82 -2.65 -5.04
CA TRP A 85 7.14 -3.94 -5.16
C TRP A 85 5.76 -3.84 -4.50
N PRO A 86 4.64 -3.97 -5.25
CA PRO A 86 3.30 -3.89 -4.68
C PRO A 86 3.01 -4.96 -3.63
N HIS A 87 2.43 -4.56 -2.50
CA HIS A 87 2.06 -5.49 -1.42
C HIS A 87 1.10 -4.86 -0.41
N ARG A 88 0.35 -5.70 0.29
CA ARG A 88 -0.28 -5.42 1.58
C ARG A 88 0.66 -5.74 2.73
N TYR A 89 0.83 -4.81 3.67
CA TYR A 89 1.57 -5.06 4.90
C TYR A 89 1.15 -4.09 6.01
N SER A 90 1.92 -4.03 7.09
CA SER A 90 1.72 -3.09 8.19
C SER A 90 3.03 -2.39 8.52
N HIS A 91 3.00 -1.07 8.67
CA HIS A 91 4.16 -0.29 9.11
C HIS A 91 4.12 -0.07 10.64
N ASN A 92 5.11 0.64 11.18
CA ASN A 92 5.11 1.04 12.59
C ASN A 92 3.86 1.86 12.92
N ALA A 93 3.34 1.79 14.15
CA ALA A 93 2.17 2.58 14.52
C ALA A 93 2.48 4.07 14.36
N ILE A 94 1.63 4.77 13.61
CA ILE A 94 1.67 6.21 13.46
C ILE A 94 0.42 6.75 14.15
N GLU A 95 0.61 7.72 15.01
CA GLU A 95 -0.47 8.42 15.71
C GLU A 95 -0.77 9.72 14.98
N ILE A 96 -2.04 9.92 14.64
CA ILE A 96 -2.57 11.09 13.90
C ILE A 96 -4.03 11.27 14.33
N ASP A 97 -4.46 12.50 14.58
CA ASP A 97 -5.80 12.81 15.12
C ASP A 97 -6.18 12.02 16.39
N GLY A 98 -5.20 11.65 17.20
CA GLY A 98 -5.41 10.82 18.40
C GLY A 98 -5.76 9.35 18.12
N LYS A 99 -5.61 8.89 16.87
CA LYS A 99 -5.83 7.51 16.43
C LYS A 99 -4.53 6.88 15.94
N THR A 100 -4.45 5.56 16.01
CA THR A 100 -3.31 4.81 15.47
C THR A 100 -3.65 4.13 14.16
N ILE A 101 -2.77 4.27 13.16
CA ILE A 101 -2.89 3.64 11.85
C ILE A 101 -1.61 2.87 11.47
N ARG A 102 -1.78 1.73 10.79
CA ARG A 102 -0.69 0.79 10.48
C ARG A 102 -0.83 0.03 9.18
N ASP A 103 -2.04 -0.40 8.84
CA ASP A 103 -2.29 -1.32 7.73
C ASP A 103 -2.44 -0.57 6.40
N TYR A 104 -1.83 -1.11 5.36
CA TYR A 104 -1.82 -0.48 4.04
C TYR A 104 -1.68 -1.51 2.92
N CYS A 105 -2.04 -1.09 1.71
CA CYS A 105 -1.47 -1.62 0.48
C CYS A 105 -0.70 -0.52 -0.25
N LEU A 106 0.33 -0.92 -1.00
CA LEU A 106 1.09 0.02 -1.82
C LEU A 106 1.32 -0.50 -3.23
N PHE A 107 1.49 0.43 -4.16
CA PHE A 107 1.67 0.19 -5.57
C PHE A 107 2.66 1.20 -6.18
N ALA A 108 3.16 0.88 -7.36
CA ALA A 108 3.85 1.83 -8.22
C ALA A 108 2.88 2.37 -9.28
N ASP A 109 3.17 3.56 -9.81
CA ASP A 109 2.34 4.20 -10.84
C ASP A 109 2.40 3.48 -12.20
N PHE A 110 3.58 2.95 -12.59
CA PHE A 110 3.79 2.35 -13.91
C PHE A 110 4.18 0.88 -13.90
N GLN A 111 3.61 0.12 -14.83
CA GLN A 111 4.07 -1.20 -15.28
C GLN A 111 4.64 -1.06 -16.69
N GLY A 112 5.97 -1.01 -16.83
CA GLY A 112 6.61 -0.80 -18.13
C GLY A 112 6.35 0.60 -18.69
N ASP A 113 5.66 0.68 -19.82
CA ASP A 113 5.30 1.93 -20.53
C ASP A 113 3.83 2.33 -20.34
N HIS A 114 3.09 1.64 -19.47
CA HIS A 114 1.70 1.93 -19.15
C HIS A 114 1.46 2.05 -17.64
N GLN A 115 0.33 2.64 -17.25
CA GLN A 115 -0.08 2.71 -15.84
C GLN A 115 -0.29 1.29 -15.28
N SER A 116 0.01 1.11 -13.99
CA SER A 116 -0.21 -0.16 -13.30
C SER A 116 -1.64 -0.65 -13.48
N THR A 117 -1.76 -1.93 -13.83
CA THR A 117 -3.06 -2.54 -14.11
C THR A 117 -3.85 -2.82 -12.83
N MET A 118 -5.18 -2.88 -12.96
CA MET A 118 -6.07 -3.10 -11.83
C MET A 118 -5.89 -4.45 -11.13
N GLY A 119 -5.30 -5.46 -11.79
CA GLY A 119 -5.22 -6.82 -11.25
C GLY A 119 -4.46 -6.89 -9.93
N VAL A 120 -3.26 -6.31 -9.88
CA VAL A 120 -2.45 -6.26 -8.64
C VAL A 120 -3.13 -5.41 -7.58
N ILE A 121 -3.76 -4.29 -7.97
CA ILE A 121 -4.49 -3.43 -7.04
C ILE A 121 -5.66 -4.16 -6.39
N ALA A 122 -6.46 -4.85 -7.19
CA ALA A 122 -7.61 -5.60 -6.70
C ALA A 122 -7.19 -6.80 -5.84
N HIS A 123 -6.09 -7.48 -6.18
CA HIS A 123 -5.54 -8.58 -5.40
C HIS A 123 -5.13 -8.12 -3.99
N GLU A 124 -4.31 -7.08 -3.89
CA GLU A 124 -3.83 -6.57 -2.60
C GLU A 124 -4.95 -5.93 -1.77
N LEU A 125 -5.93 -5.28 -2.41
CA LEU A 125 -7.14 -4.82 -1.73
C LEU A 125 -8.00 -5.98 -1.23
N GLY A 126 -8.02 -7.12 -1.92
CA GLY A 126 -8.66 -8.35 -1.45
C GLY A 126 -8.06 -8.84 -0.12
N HIS A 127 -6.75 -8.77 0.03
CA HIS A 127 -6.10 -9.03 1.33
C HIS A 127 -6.48 -7.99 2.37
N LEU A 128 -6.39 -6.71 2.02
CA LEU A 128 -6.54 -5.60 2.97
C LEU A 128 -7.98 -5.48 3.49
N MET A 129 -8.96 -5.44 2.59
CA MET A 129 -10.37 -5.17 2.91
C MET A 129 -11.12 -6.41 3.36
N LEU A 130 -10.79 -7.58 2.80
CA LEU A 130 -11.59 -8.79 2.93
C LEU A 130 -10.86 -9.92 3.66
N GLY A 131 -9.58 -9.75 3.98
CA GLY A 131 -8.77 -10.78 4.64
C GLY A 131 -8.61 -12.06 3.82
N LEU A 132 -8.74 -11.99 2.49
CA LEU A 132 -8.61 -13.17 1.63
C LEU A 132 -7.16 -13.67 1.66
N PRO A 133 -6.89 -14.98 1.67
CA PRO A 133 -5.55 -15.51 1.56
C PRO A 133 -5.07 -15.59 0.10
N ASP A 134 -3.76 -15.66 -0.09
CA ASP A 134 -3.16 -16.10 -1.36
C ASP A 134 -3.56 -17.54 -1.68
N LEU A 135 -4.00 -17.78 -2.91
CA LEU A 135 -4.43 -19.08 -3.43
C LEU A 135 -3.55 -19.57 -4.60
N TYR A 136 -2.41 -18.92 -4.85
CA TYR A 136 -1.36 -19.47 -5.71
C TYR A 136 -0.42 -20.39 -4.92
N SER A 137 0.33 -21.21 -5.65
CA SER A 137 1.38 -22.05 -5.08
C SER A 137 2.60 -22.10 -5.97
N TYR A 138 3.76 -21.78 -5.42
CA TYR A 138 5.04 -21.90 -6.10
C TYR A 138 5.66 -23.31 -6.01
N LYS A 139 5.10 -24.20 -5.17
CA LYS A 139 5.74 -25.47 -4.79
C LYS A 139 4.87 -26.71 -5.03
N HIS A 140 3.59 -26.55 -5.33
CA HIS A 140 2.66 -27.67 -5.51
C HIS A 140 1.50 -27.30 -6.46
N SER A 141 0.73 -28.31 -6.89
CA SER A 141 -0.38 -28.18 -7.86
C SER A 141 -1.68 -27.57 -7.29
N GLY A 142 -1.59 -26.81 -6.20
CA GLY A 142 -2.74 -26.26 -5.47
C GLY A 142 -3.15 -24.84 -5.88
N SER A 143 -2.47 -24.24 -6.85
CA SER A 143 -2.84 -22.91 -7.36
C SER A 143 -4.20 -22.96 -8.03
N VAL A 144 -5.07 -22.00 -7.70
CA VAL A 144 -6.34 -21.80 -8.41
C VAL A 144 -6.14 -21.16 -9.79
N GLY A 145 -4.94 -20.62 -10.06
CA GLY A 145 -4.58 -19.97 -11.31
C GLY A 145 -5.57 -18.86 -11.68
N GLN A 146 -5.86 -18.74 -12.97
CA GLN A 146 -6.72 -17.69 -13.50
C GLN A 146 -8.21 -17.78 -13.08
N TRP A 147 -8.60 -18.82 -12.33
CA TRP A 147 -9.97 -19.00 -11.87
C TRP A 147 -10.33 -18.11 -10.67
N GLY A 148 -9.34 -17.52 -10.00
CA GLY A 148 -9.55 -16.63 -8.86
C GLY A 148 -8.58 -15.46 -8.88
N LEU A 149 -9.05 -14.29 -8.44
CA LEU A 149 -8.21 -13.09 -8.32
C LEU A 149 -7.02 -13.30 -7.38
N MET A 150 -7.17 -14.18 -6.38
CA MET A 150 -6.13 -14.51 -5.41
C MET A 150 -5.15 -15.60 -5.88
N GLY A 151 -5.24 -16.04 -7.14
CA GLY A 151 -4.56 -17.22 -7.68
C GLY A 151 -3.26 -16.98 -8.44
#